data_AF-A0A8T3C2F2-F1
#
_entry.id   AF-A0A8T3C2F2-F1
#
_cell.length_a   1.000
_cell.length_b   1.000
_cell.length_c   1.000
_cell.angle_alpha   90.00
_cell.angle_beta   90.00
_cell.angle_gamma   90.00
#
_symmetry.space_group_name_H-M   'P 1'
#
loop_
_entity.id
_entity.type
_entity.pdbx_description
1 polymer ?
#
loop_
_entity_poly.entity_id
_entity_poly.type
_entity_poly.pdbx_seq_one_letter_code
_entity_poly.pdbx_strand_id
1 'polypeptide(L)' 'MWMLIKEGYSPPSREINGIKTEVAFTEWTFNERDLAQLNAKCLNCCFCALKSEDYMRVSTCKTSKEI' A
#
# COMPACT_ATOMS: atom_id res chain seq x y z
N MET A 1 10.11 -3.40 4.79
CA MET A 1 9.60 -4.25 3.69
C MET A 1 8.66 -5.31 4.24
N TRP A 2 9.16 -6.39 4.89
CA TRP A 2 8.30 -7.48 5.40
C TRP A 2 7.21 -7.02 6.38
N MET A 3 7.55 -6.16 7.34
CA MET A 3 6.57 -5.60 8.28
C MET A 3 5.45 -4.82 7.56
N LEU A 4 5.77 -4.07 6.50
CA LEU A 4 4.76 -3.33 5.72
C LEU A 4 3.83 -4.26 4.93
N ILE A 5 4.37 -5.36 4.40
CA ILE A 5 3.58 -6.40 3.71
C ILE A 5 2.62 -7.08 4.71
N LYS A 6 3.09 -7.35 5.94
CA LYS A 6 2.31 -8.02 6.98
C LYS A 6 1.22 -7.14 7.57
N GLU A 7 1.55 -5.90 7.91
CA GLU A 7 0.63 -4.97 8.60
C GLU A 7 -0.26 -4.18 7.62
N GLY A 8 0.09 -4.18 6.33
CA GLY A 8 -0.61 -3.42 5.30
C GLY A 8 -0.16 -1.96 5.24
N TYR A 9 -0.39 -1.33 4.08
CA TYR A 9 -0.21 0.10 3.90
C TYR A 9 -1.55 0.81 4.01
N SER A 10 -1.57 1.99 4.63
CA SER A 10 -2.73 2.88 4.63
C SER A 10 -2.28 4.30 4.27
N PRO A 11 -3.01 5.00 3.38
CA PRO A 11 -2.73 6.40 3.10
C PRO A 11 -2.85 7.28 4.36
N PRO A 12 -2.07 8.36 4.45
CA PRO A 12 -2.19 9.33 5.53
C PRO A 12 -3.59 9.93 5.61
N SER A 13 -4.08 10.03 6.84
CA SER A 13 -5.37 10.64 7.18
C SER A 13 -5.23 11.47 8.44
N ARG A 14 -5.99 12.56 8.54
CA ARG A 14 -6.04 13.41 9.72
C ARG A 14 -7.48 13.55 10.19
N GLU A 15 -7.65 13.74 11.49
CA GLU A 15 -8.97 13.99 12.06
C GLU A 15 -9.27 15.50 12.01
N ILE A 16 -10.36 15.86 11.33
CA ILE A 16 -10.85 17.23 11.25
C ILE A 16 -12.28 17.20 11.78
N ASN A 17 -12.54 17.89 12.90
CA ASN A 17 -13.84 17.92 13.56
C ASN A 17 -14.43 16.52 13.87
N GLY A 18 -13.59 15.57 14.31
CA GLY A 18 -14.03 14.20 14.61
C GLY A 18 -14.20 13.29 13.38
N ILE A 19 -13.99 13.82 12.16
CA ILE A 19 -14.07 13.05 10.92
C ILE A 19 -12.66 12.74 10.43
N LYS A 20 -12.37 11.47 10.20
CA LYS A 20 -11.11 11.03 9.58
C LYS A 20 -11.15 11.35 8.08
N THR A 21 -10.31 12.27 7.65
CA THR A 21 -10.22 12.74 6.26
C THR A 21 -8.86 12.37 5.69
N GLU A 22 -8.84 11.85 4.46
CA GLU A 22 -7.59 11.62 3.74
C GLU A 22 -6.85 12.92 3.48
N VAL A 23 -5.53 12.87 3.58
CA VAL A 23 -4.68 14.04 3.35
C VAL A 23 -4.35 14.14 1.88
N ALA A 24 -4.46 15.33 1.29
CA ALA A 24 -4.00 15.56 -0.09
C ALA A 24 -2.49 15.30 -0.21
N PHE A 25 -2.05 14.67 -1.31
CA PHE A 25 -0.64 14.30 -1.51
C PHE A 25 0.33 15.49 -1.38
N THR A 26 -0.11 16.71 -1.69
CA THR A 26 0.67 17.95 -1.53
C THR A 26 1.05 18.22 -0.07
N GLU A 27 0.24 17.76 0.88
CA GLU A 27 0.39 17.99 2.32
C GLU A 27 1.03 16.80 3.05
N TRP A 28 1.49 15.79 2.30
CA TRP A 28 2.20 14.66 2.88
C TRP A 28 3.60 15.07 3.29
N THR A 29 3.98 14.68 4.49
CA THR A 29 5.33 14.74 5.03
C THR A 29 6.27 13.84 4.22
N PHE A 30 7.58 14.07 4.37
CA PHE A 30 8.59 13.24 3.74
C PHE A 30 8.44 11.75 4.11
N ASN A 31 8.22 11.44 5.39
CA ASN A 31 8.10 10.07 5.88
C ASN A 31 6.86 9.36 5.32
N GLU A 32 5.74 10.07 5.18
CA GLU A 32 4.52 9.50 4.59
C GLU A 32 4.73 9.14 3.11
N ARG A 33 5.44 9.99 2.36
CA ARG A 33 5.80 9.71 0.96
C ARG A 33 6.79 8.54 0.85
N ASP A 34 7.78 8.49 1.74
CA ASP A 34 8.76 7.40 1.76
C ASP A 34 8.09 6.05 2.08
N LEU A 35 7.14 6.04 3.03
CA LEU A 35 6.35 4.84 3.33
C LEU A 35 5.50 4.39 2.13
N ALA A 36 4.88 5.32 1.40
CA ALA A 36 4.13 5.02 0.19
C ALA A 36 5.03 4.47 -0.93
N GLN A 37 6.23 5.02 -1.09
CA GLN A 37 7.23 4.48 -2.02
C GLN A 37 7.70 3.10 -1.59
N LEU A 38 7.89 2.86 -0.29
CA LEU A 38 8.23 1.56 0.24
C LEU A 38 7.12 0.54 -0.05
N ASN A 39 5.85 0.93 0.07
CA ASN A 39 4.72 0.08 -0.31
C ASN A 39 4.77 -0.29 -1.80
N ALA A 40 5.00 0.68 -2.69
CA ALA A 40 5.14 0.42 -4.11
C ALA A 40 6.32 -0.54 -4.42
N LYS A 41 7.44 -0.39 -3.72
CA LYS A 41 8.60 -1.30 -3.83
C LYS A 41 8.26 -2.71 -3.32
N CYS A 42 7.54 -2.84 -2.21
CA CYS A 42 7.07 -4.13 -1.70
C CYS A 42 6.20 -4.83 -2.74
N LEU A 43 5.20 -4.15 -3.29
CA LEU A 43 4.30 -4.69 -4.31
C LEU A 43 5.07 -5.13 -5.55
N ASN A 44 5.96 -4.28 -6.07
CA ASN A 44 6.80 -4.63 -7.22
C ASN A 44 7.67 -5.86 -6.93
N CYS A 45 8.30 -5.93 -5.76
CA CYS A 45 9.11 -7.07 -5.36
C CYS A 45 8.29 -8.37 -5.31
N CYS A 46 7.09 -8.32 -4.72
CA CYS A 46 6.16 -9.46 -4.71
C CYS A 46 5.79 -9.87 -6.13
N PHE A 47 5.41 -8.93 -6.99
CA PHE A 47 5.03 -9.24 -8.37
C PHE A 47 6.18 -9.80 -9.21
N CYS A 48 7.41 -9.32 -9.02
CA CYS A 48 8.59 -9.86 -9.70
C CYS A 48 9.01 -11.24 -9.18
N ALA A 49 8.76 -11.54 -7.90
CA ALA A 49 9.08 -12.83 -7.30
C ALA A 49 8.08 -13.93 -7.70
N LEU A 50 6.85 -13.55 -8.06
CA LEU A 50 5.84 -14.48 -8.56
C LEU A 50 6.13 -14.83 -10.03
N LYS A 51 6.10 -16.13 -10.36
CA LYS A 51 6.04 -16.54 -11.78
C LYS A 51 4.75 -15.98 -12.39
N SER A 52 4.71 -15.78 -13.71
CA SER A 52 3.53 -15.24 -14.40
C SER A 52 2.22 -15.95 -14.05
N GLU A 53 2.28 -17.27 -13.82
CA GLU A 53 1.15 -18.10 -13.39
C GLU A 53 0.72 -17.84 -11.94
N ASP A 54 1.68 -17.62 -11.03
CA ASP A 54 1.41 -17.28 -9.62
C ASP A 54 0.92 -15.82 -9.49
N TYR A 55 1.44 -14.91 -10.32
CA TYR A 55 0.96 -13.53 -10.42
C TYR A 55 -0.51 -13.49 -10.86
N MET A 56 -0.90 -14.28 -11.87
CA MET A 56 -2.29 -14.38 -12.33
C MET A 56 -3.21 -14.85 -11.20
N ARG A 57 -2.79 -15.84 -10.41
CA ARG A 57 -3.56 -16.33 -9.25
C ARG A 57 -3.74 -15.27 -8.16
N VAL A 58 -2.68 -14.55 -7.80
CA VAL A 58 -2.74 -13.51 -6.76
C VAL A 58 -3.49 -12.28 -7.25
N SER A 59 -3.23 -11.81 -8.47
CA SER A 59 -3.85 -10.60 -9.05
C SER A 59 -5.32 -10.77 -9.43
N THR A 60 -5.81 -12.00 -9.61
CA THR A 60 -7.24 -12.27 -9.85
C THR A 60 -8.01 -12.65 -8.59
N CYS A 61 -7.31 -12.86 -7.47
CA CYS A 61 -7.91 -13.16 -6.19
C CYS A 61 -8.69 -11.94 -5.68
N LYS A 62 -10.01 -12.09 -5.51
CA LYS A 62 -10.89 -11.02 -5.01
C LYS A 62 -10.43 -10.47 -3.67
N THR A 63 -9.99 -11.34 -2.76
CA THR A 63 -9.51 -10.97 -1.44
C THR A 63 -8.24 -10.14 -1.46
N SER A 64 -7.38 -10.29 -2.49
CA SER A 64 -6.19 -9.44 -2.68
C SER A 64 -6.51 -8.06 -3.27
N LYS A 65 -7.67 -7.88 -3.88
CA LYS A 65 -8.11 -6.60 -4.46
C LYS A 65 -8.92 -5.73 -3.50
N GLU A 66 -9.36 -6.31 -2.39
CA GLU A 66 -10.21 -5.66 -1.38
C GLU A 66 -9.40 -5.06 -0.21
N ILE A 67 -8.07 -5.01 -0.32
CA ILE A 67 -7.17 -4.33 0.64
C ILE A 67 -6.76 -2.97 0.08
#